data_AF-A0A845U1J6-F1
#
_entry.id   AF-A0A845U1J6-F1
#
_cell.length_a   1.000
_cell.length_b   1.000
_cell.length_c   1.000
_cell.angle_alpha   90.00
_cell.angle_beta   90.00
_cell.angle_gamma   90.00
#
_symmetry.space_group_name_H-M   'P 1'
#
loop_
_entity.id
_entity.type
_entity.pdbx_description
1 polymer ?
#
loop_
_entity_poly.entity_id
_entity_poly.type
_entity_poly.pdbx_seq_one_letter_code
_entity_poly.pdbx_strand_id
1 'polypeptide(L)'
;MNMNPEHIVDWLRATAPAAELSSDSRSIVAGDVFFAYPGDAADGRRFIDDAIERGAVAVVCEADGLVWHGAADFPLLAVTGLKAHAGRVAAL
;
A
#
# COMPACT_ATOMS: atom_id res chain seq x y z
N MET A 1 12.00 12.70 7.54
CA MET A 1 12.69 12.52 6.25
C MET A 1 11.60 12.24 5.24
N ASN A 2 11.36 13.12 4.25
CA ASN A 2 10.30 12.88 3.26
C ASN A 2 10.69 11.64 2.44
N MET A 3 9.84 10.61 2.42
CA MET A 3 10.06 9.47 1.52
C MET A 3 9.89 9.94 0.07
N ASN A 4 10.88 9.63 -0.77
CA ASN A 4 10.83 9.88 -2.21
C ASN A 4 10.11 8.70 -2.91
N PRO A 5 9.27 8.92 -3.93
CA PRO A 5 8.65 7.85 -4.72
C PRO A 5 9.59 6.73 -5.16
N GLU A 6 10.87 7.03 -5.45
CA GLU A 6 11.87 6.03 -5.83
C GLU A 6 12.12 5.00 -4.72
N HIS A 7 12.13 5.41 -3.45
CA HIS A 7 12.27 4.46 -2.34
C HIS A 7 11.06 3.54 -2.20
N ILE A 8 9.86 4.03 -2.54
CA ILE A 8 8.65 3.21 -2.55
C ILE A 8 8.77 2.15 -3.65
N VAL A 9 9.20 2.56 -4.85
CA VAL A 9 9.40 1.65 -5.99
C VAL A 9 10.49 0.61 -5.71
N ASP A 10 11.62 1.01 -5.13
CA ASP A 10 12.70 0.07 -4.79
C ASP A 10 12.22 -0.96 -3.76
N TRP A 11 11.46 -0.53 -2.77
CA TRP A 11 10.85 -1.43 -1.80
C TRP A 11 9.84 -2.39 -2.45
N LEU A 12 8.99 -1.89 -3.36
CA LEU A 12 8.04 -2.73 -4.11
C LEU A 12 8.77 -3.78 -4.96
N ARG A 13 9.83 -3.40 -5.68
CA ARG A 13 10.64 -4.32 -6.49
C ARG A 13 11.32 -5.40 -5.64
N ALA A 14 11.76 -5.06 -4.43
CA ALA A 14 12.36 -6.02 -3.52
C ALA A 14 11.31 -6.96 -2.88
N THR A 15 10.12 -6.44 -2.59
CA THR A 15 9.09 -7.15 -1.80
C THR A 15 8.13 -7.96 -2.69
N ALA A 16 7.70 -7.38 -3.81
CA ALA A 16 6.68 -7.93 -4.69
C ALA A 16 6.93 -7.50 -6.16
N PRO A 17 8.00 -7.97 -6.81
CA PRO A 17 8.46 -7.48 -8.13
C PRO A 17 7.49 -7.71 -9.29
N ALA A 18 6.52 -8.61 -9.15
CA ALA A 18 5.55 -8.97 -10.18
C ALA A 18 4.11 -8.55 -9.82
N ALA A 19 3.95 -7.75 -8.76
CA ALA A 19 2.63 -7.37 -8.28
C ALA A 19 2.01 -6.25 -9.12
N GLU A 20 0.72 -6.36 -9.36
CA GLU A 20 -0.10 -5.21 -9.75
C GLU A 20 -0.41 -4.36 -8.51
N LEU A 21 -0.57 -3.05 -8.72
CA LEU A 21 -0.87 -2.10 -7.65
C LEU A 21 -2.34 -1.70 -7.70
N SER A 22 -3.03 -1.76 -6.58
CA SER A 22 -4.41 -1.26 -6.47
C SER A 22 -4.64 -0.45 -5.21
N SER A 23 -5.48 0.58 -5.32
CA SER A 23 -6.04 1.33 -4.17
C SER A 23 -7.50 0.98 -3.86
N ASP A 24 -8.08 0.03 -4.59
CA ASP A 24 -9.40 -0.54 -4.33
C ASP A 24 -9.23 -1.97 -3.81
N SER A 25 -9.47 -2.19 -2.52
CA SER A 25 -9.29 -3.51 -1.90
C SER A 25 -10.16 -4.58 -2.58
N ARG A 26 -11.31 -4.19 -3.16
CA ARG A 26 -12.22 -5.11 -3.85
C ARG A 26 -11.63 -5.68 -5.14
N SER A 27 -10.65 -5.00 -5.73
CA SER A 27 -9.97 -5.45 -6.94
C SER A 27 -8.71 -6.27 -6.65
N ILE A 28 -8.27 -6.34 -5.39
CA ILE A 28 -7.08 -7.09 -5.00
C ILE A 28 -7.30 -8.57 -5.31
N VAL A 29 -6.30 -9.16 -5.95
CA VAL A 29 -6.16 -10.61 -6.12
C VAL A 29 -4.84 -11.09 -5.51
N ALA A 30 -4.69 -12.42 -5.45
CA ALA A 30 -3.48 -13.03 -4.92
C ALA A 30 -2.24 -12.58 -5.68
N GLY A 31 -1.29 -11.97 -4.97
CA GLY A 31 -0.04 -11.44 -5.54
C GLY A 31 0.01 -9.93 -5.67
N ASP A 32 -1.10 -9.22 -5.47
CA ASP A 32 -1.16 -7.76 -5.61
C ASP A 32 -0.59 -7.02 -4.39
N VAL A 33 -0.31 -5.74 -4.60
CA VAL A 33 -0.01 -4.80 -3.51
C VAL A 33 -1.14 -3.78 -3.36
N PHE A 34 -1.59 -3.62 -2.13
CA PHE A 34 -2.63 -2.66 -1.78
C PHE A 34 -2.06 -1.32 -1.32
N PHE A 35 -2.58 -0.24 -1.89
CA PHE A 35 -2.25 1.15 -1.57
C PHE A 35 -3.35 1.76 -0.71
N ALA A 36 -3.06 1.92 0.58
CA ALA A 36 -4.02 2.29 1.61
C ALA A 36 -3.81 3.73 2.09
N TYR A 37 -4.52 4.69 1.50
CA TYR A 37 -4.48 6.10 1.90
C TYR A 37 -5.88 6.71 1.98
N PRO A 38 -6.04 7.86 2.67
CA PRO A 38 -7.30 8.62 2.67
C PRO A 38 -7.76 8.99 1.25
N GLY A 39 -8.82 8.36 0.78
CA GLY A 39 -9.49 8.66 -0.48
C GLY A 39 -10.68 9.61 -0.27
N ASP A 40 -11.31 10.03 -1.37
CA ASP A 40 -12.44 10.96 -1.33
C ASP A 40 -13.74 10.27 -0.86
N ALA A 41 -13.87 8.97 -1.12
CA ALA A 41 -15.03 8.16 -0.73
C ALA A 41 -14.85 7.47 0.64
N ALA A 42 -13.64 7.01 0.95
CA ALA A 42 -13.32 6.31 2.18
C ALA A 42 -11.81 6.35 2.47
N ASP A 43 -11.45 6.10 3.73
CA ASP A 43 -10.05 5.90 4.13
C ASP A 43 -9.60 4.47 3.82
N GLY A 44 -8.69 4.31 2.86
CA GLY A 44 -8.17 3.03 2.39
C GLY A 44 -7.57 2.16 3.50
N ARG A 45 -7.03 2.78 4.56
CA ARG A 45 -6.39 2.08 5.69
C ARG A 45 -7.34 1.18 6.45
N ARG A 46 -8.64 1.48 6.39
CA ARG A 46 -9.70 0.66 7.01
C ARG A 46 -9.89 -0.69 6.31
N PHE A 47 -9.32 -0.87 5.12
CA PHE A 47 -9.47 -2.06 4.29
C PHE A 47 -8.16 -2.85 4.15
N ILE A 48 -7.15 -2.56 4.98
CA ILE A 48 -5.88 -3.30 4.97
C ILE A 48 -6.12 -4.80 5.20
N ASP A 49 -6.91 -5.15 6.23
CA ASP A 49 -7.18 -6.55 6.55
C ASP A 49 -7.98 -7.25 5.44
N ASP A 50 -8.97 -6.57 4.83
CA ASP A 50 -9.73 -7.09 3.67
C ASP A 50 -8.81 -7.34 2.46
N ALA A 51 -7.87 -6.45 2.18
CA ALA A 51 -6.89 -6.65 1.11
C ALA A 51 -5.98 -7.86 1.38
N ILE A 52 -5.53 -8.04 2.63
CA ILE A 52 -4.72 -9.19 3.04
C ILE A 52 -5.52 -10.49 2.88
N GLU A 53 -6.77 -10.54 3.34
CA GLU A 53 -7.65 -11.70 3.20
C GLU A 53 -7.88 -12.09 1.73
N ARG A 54 -7.88 -11.12 0.81
CA ARG A 54 -7.99 -11.33 -0.64
C ARG A 54 -6.70 -11.80 -1.31
N GLY A 55 -5.58 -11.74 -0.60
CA GLY A 55 -4.28 -12.22 -1.07
C GLY A 55 -3.29 -11.11 -1.45
N ALA A 56 -3.48 -9.88 -0.96
CA ALA A 56 -2.41 -8.88 -1.02
C ALA A 56 -1.15 -9.44 -0.35
N VAL A 57 -0.03 -9.36 -1.06
CA VAL A 57 1.27 -9.84 -0.56
C VAL A 57 2.05 -8.76 0.18
N ALA A 58 1.67 -7.50 -0.03
CA ALA A 58 2.19 -6.36 0.70
C ALA A 58 1.20 -5.19 0.72
N VAL A 59 1.40 -4.24 1.64
CA VAL A 59 0.62 -3.02 1.75
C VAL A 59 1.54 -1.80 1.79
N VAL A 60 1.23 -0.76 1.03
CA VAL A 60 1.81 0.58 1.20
C VAL A 60 0.71 1.48 1.75
N CYS A 61 0.89 2.09 2.92
CA CYS A 61 -0.17 2.85 3.57
C CYS A 61 0.26 4.25 4.00
N GLU A 62 -0.71 5.17 4.11
CA GLU A 62 -0.48 6.49 4.69
C GLU A 62 -0.08 6.35 6.16
N ALA A 63 1.10 6.88 6.50
CA ALA A 63 1.66 6.83 7.85
C ALA A 63 0.89 7.71 8.84
N ASP A 64 0.39 8.86 8.39
CA ASP A 64 -0.16 9.88 9.27
C ASP A 64 -1.49 9.44 9.88
N GLY A 65 -1.47 9.02 11.15
CA GLY A 65 -2.64 8.50 11.85
C GLY A 65 -2.92 7.02 11.55
N LEU A 66 -1.93 6.28 11.06
CA LEU A 66 -2.01 4.83 10.95
C LEU A 66 -2.21 4.21 12.33
N VAL A 67 -3.32 3.50 12.49
CA VAL A 67 -3.58 2.62 13.63
C VAL A 67 -3.92 1.25 13.05
N TRP A 68 -2.91 0.38 12.98
CA TRP A 68 -3.06 -0.98 12.49
C TRP A 68 -2.35 -1.94 13.44
N HIS A 69 -3.03 -3.04 13.78
CA HIS A 69 -2.61 -4.03 14.78
C HIS A 69 -2.42 -5.43 14.17
N GLY A 70 -2.21 -5.52 12.86
CA GLY A 70 -2.10 -6.79 12.16
C GLY A 70 -0.81 -7.56 12.44
N ALA A 71 -0.58 -8.60 11.65
CA ALA A 71 0.52 -9.54 11.87
C ALA A 71 1.90 -8.87 11.81
N ALA A 72 2.76 -9.17 12.78
CA ALA A 72 4.07 -8.55 12.93
C ALA A 72 5.00 -8.74 11.71
N ASP A 73 4.82 -9.83 10.95
CA ASP A 73 5.69 -10.21 9.84
C ASP A 73 5.10 -9.92 8.46
N PHE A 74 3.91 -9.30 8.38
CA PHE A 74 3.32 -8.97 7.08
C PHE A 74 4.00 -7.74 6.46
N PRO A 75 4.43 -7.78 5.19
CA PRO A 75 5.11 -6.65 4.56
C PRO A 75 4.21 -5.41 4.44
N LEU A 76 4.49 -4.40 5.27
CA LEU A 76 3.78 -3.13 5.25
C LEU A 76 4.77 -1.95 5.28
N LEU A 77 4.63 -1.04 4.30
CA LEU A 77 5.40 0.19 4.21
C LEU A 77 4.51 1.40 4.52
N ALA A 78 4.76 2.06 5.65
CA ALA A 78 4.09 3.31 5.99
C ALA A 78 4.80 4.52 5.36
N VAL A 79 4.08 5.32 4.58
CA VAL A 79 4.60 6.47 3.82
C VAL A 79 3.78 7.72 4.17
N THR A 80 4.44 8.78 4.64
CA THR A 80 3.78 10.09 4.83
C THR A 80 3.47 10.74 3.48
N GLY A 81 2.22 11.15 3.27
CA GLY A 81 1.80 11.82 2.04
C GLY A 81 1.59 10.88 0.84
N LEU A 82 1.24 9.62 1.11
CA LEU A 82 1.21 8.55 0.10
C LEU A 82 0.34 8.88 -1.12
N LYS A 83 -0.82 9.54 -0.93
CA LYS A 83 -1.73 9.93 -2.02
C LYS A 83 -1.03 10.80 -3.07
N ALA A 84 -0.11 11.67 -2.65
CA ALA A 84 0.64 12.54 -3.56
C ALA A 84 1.71 11.77 -4.35
N HIS A 85 2.15 10.61 -3.86
CA HIS A 85 3.15 9.77 -4.50
C HIS A 85 2.55 8.67 -5.38
N ALA A 86 1.33 8.21 -5.09
CA ALA A 86 0.69 7.07 -5.75
C ALA A 86 0.70 7.16 -7.29
N GLY A 87 0.33 8.32 -7.86
CA GLY A 87 0.33 8.52 -9.32
C GLY A 87 1.72 8.44 -9.95
N ARG A 88 2.78 8.82 -9.22
CA ARG A 88 4.16 8.72 -9.71
C ARG A 88 4.71 7.30 -9.56
N VAL A 89 4.35 6.60 -8.49
CA VAL A 89 4.72 5.20 -8.28
C VAL A 89 4.11 4.30 -9.35
N ALA A 90 2.85 4.51 -9.72
CA ALA A 90 2.17 3.75 -10.77
C ALA A 90 2.70 3.99 -12.21
N ALA A 91 3.56 5.01 -12.39
CA ALA A 91 4.12 5.39 -13.68
C ALA A 91 5.59 4.97 -13.89
N LEU A 92 6.20 4.30 -12.91
CA LEU A 92 7.62 3.90 -12.86
C LEU A 92 7.81 2.38 -12.95
#